data_AF-A0A2V9J8J4-F1
#
_entry.id   AF-A0A2V9J8J4-F1
#
_cell.length_a   1.000
_cell.length_b   1.000
_cell.length_c   1.000
_cell.angle_alpha   90.00
_cell.angle_beta   90.00
_cell.angle_gamma   90.00
#
_symmetry.space_group_name_H-M   'P 1'
#
loop_
_entity.id
_entity.type
_entity.pdbx_description
1 polymer ?
#
loop_
_entity_poly.entity_id
_entity_poly.type
_entity_poly.pdbx_seq_one_letter_code
_entity_poly.pdbx_strand_id
1 'polypeptide(L)' 'MTIVLLLSCEISGLPSTAGSIIVGSVIEGLNATLDQQEVRPGATILSGDNLQVEDGRAVVGLQGGSRI' A
#
# COMPACT_ATOMS: atom_id res chain seq x y z
N MET A 1 29.47 -18.05 45.67
CA MET A 1 28.20 -17.41 45.24
C MET A 1 28.42 -16.92 43.82
N THR A 2 27.73 -17.51 42.85
CA THR A 2 27.81 -17.11 41.45
C THR A 2 26.49 -16.43 41.10
N ILE A 3 26.54 -15.17 40.69
CA ILE A 3 25.38 -14.45 40.18
C ILE A 3 25.50 -14.44 38.66
N VAL A 4 24.53 -15.04 37.99
CA VAL A 4 24.38 -14.97 36.52
C VAL A 4 23.17 -14.09 36.24
N LEU A 5 23.41 -12.90 35.71
CA LEU A 5 22.38 -11.95 35.32
C LEU A 5 22.18 -12.03 33.80
N LEU A 6 21.14 -12.74 33.35
CA LEU A 6 20.72 -12.77 31.95
C LEU A 6 19.57 -11.78 31.75
N LEU A 7 19.91 -10.50 31.60
CA LEU A 7 18.97 -9.46 31.22
C LEU A 7 19.35 -8.87 29.86
N SER A 8 18.70 -9.36 28.80
CA SER A 8 18.47 -8.55 27.59
C SER A 8 17.26 -9.12 26.84
N CYS A 9 16.07 -8.75 27.33
CA CYS A 9 14.85 -8.78 26.52
C CYS A 9 14.93 -7.59 25.58
N GLU A 10 15.62 -7.76 24.45
CA GLU A 10 15.63 -6.76 23.37
C GLU A 10 14.66 -7.23 22.29
N ILE A 11 13.37 -7.23 22.62
CA ILE A 11 12.35 -7.16 21.59
C ILE A 11 12.29 -5.68 21.19
N SER A 12 13.31 -5.24 20.48
CA SER A 12 13.27 -4.06 19.64
C SER A 12 12.28 -4.38 18.52
N GLY A 13 10.99 -4.35 18.86
CA GLY A 13 9.90 -4.36 17.92
C GLY A 13 10.01 -3.09 17.10
N LEU A 14 10.86 -3.13 16.08
CA LEU A 14 10.76 -2.20 14.98
C LEU A 14 9.30 -2.26 14.54
N PRO A 15 8.58 -1.12 14.45
CA PRO A 15 7.29 -1.16 13.80
C PRO A 15 7.58 -1.65 12.39
N SER A 16 7.09 -2.85 12.07
CA SER A 16 6.98 -3.29 10.68
C SER A 16 5.89 -2.42 10.06
N THR A 17 6.16 -1.13 9.88
CA THR A 17 5.46 -0.34 8.86
C THR A 17 5.78 -1.07 7.58
N ALA A 18 4.86 -1.94 7.16
CA ALA A 18 4.75 -2.36 5.78
C ALA A 18 4.59 -1.05 5.00
N GLY A 19 5.71 -0.49 4.57
CA GLY A 19 5.81 0.83 3.98
C GLY A 19 5.14 0.77 2.62
N SER A 20 3.82 0.89 2.60
CA SER A 20 3.09 0.87 1.35
C SER A 20 3.40 2.19 0.64
N ILE A 21 4.11 2.06 -0.48
CA ILE A 21 4.56 3.21 -1.26
C ILE A 21 3.32 3.78 -1.93
N ILE A 22 3.04 5.07 -1.72
CA ILE A 22 1.98 5.76 -2.46
C ILE A 22 2.43 5.86 -3.91
N VAL A 23 1.70 5.21 -4.81
CA VAL A 23 1.97 5.19 -6.25
C VAL A 23 1.13 6.24 -6.96
N GLY A 24 -0.05 6.56 -6.44
CA GLY A 24 -0.92 7.54 -7.07
C GLY A 24 -2.28 7.67 -6.41
N SER A 25 -3.23 8.19 -7.18
CA SER A 25 -4.63 8.32 -6.80
C SER A 25 -5.55 8.10 -7.98
N VAL A 26 -6.75 7.62 -7.70
CA VAL A 26 -7.83 7.52 -8.68
C VAL A 26 -8.43 8.91 -8.88
N ILE A 27 -8.48 9.35 -10.14
CA ILE A 27 -9.15 10.57 -10.55
C ILE A 27 -10.61 10.25 -10.91
N GLU A 28 -10.83 9.18 -11.68
CA GLU A 28 -12.15 8.74 -12.13
C GLU A 28 -12.17 7.22 -12.36
N GLY A 29 -13.32 6.57 -12.17
CA GLY A 29 -13.50 5.15 -12.46
C GLY A 29 -14.95 4.84 -12.84
N LEU A 30 -15.11 4.00 -13.87
CA LEU A 30 -16.38 3.41 -14.31
C LEU A 30 -16.12 1.91 -14.53
N ASN A 31 -16.91 1.05 -13.87
CA ASN A 31 -16.73 -0.41 -13.89
C ASN A 31 -15.27 -0.83 -13.62
N ALA A 32 -14.68 -0.22 -12.59
CA ALA A 32 -13.32 -0.49 -12.16
C ALA A 32 -13.30 -0.86 -10.67
N THR A 33 -12.43 -1.79 -10.31
CA THR A 33 -12.21 -2.20 -8.92
C THR A 33 -10.74 -2.05 -8.54
N LEU A 34 -10.49 -1.58 -7.32
CA LEU A 34 -9.18 -1.54 -6.68
C LEU A 34 -9.23 -2.52 -5.51
N ASP A 35 -8.42 -3.58 -5.58
CA ASP A 35 -8.40 -4.68 -4.58
C ASP A 35 -9.78 -5.25 -4.25
N GLN A 36 -10.58 -5.49 -5.30
CA GLN A 36 -11.95 -6.03 -5.23
C GLN A 36 -13.00 -5.04 -4.71
N GLN A 37 -12.63 -3.77 -4.46
CA GLN A 37 -13.57 -2.73 -4.08
C GLN A 37 -13.82 -1.77 -5.25
N GLU A 38 -15.07 -1.32 -5.43
CA GLU A 38 -15.41 -0.37 -6.49
C GLU A 38 -14.57 0.91 -6.38
N VAL A 39 -13.98 1.31 -7.50
CA VAL A 39 -13.10 2.46 -7.60
C VAL A 39 -13.87 3.73 -7.29
N ARG A 40 -13.37 4.49 -6.30
CA ARG A 40 -13.94 5.78 -5.91
C ARG A 40 -12.97 6.91 -6.24
N PRO A 41 -13.45 8.03 -6.81
CA PRO A 41 -12.61 9.22 -7.01
C PRO A 41 -11.92 9.64 -5.70
N GLY A 42 -10.63 9.94 -5.77
CA GLY A 42 -9.80 10.31 -4.62
C GLY A 42 -9.22 9.14 -3.83
N ALA A 43 -9.48 7.88 -4.22
CA ALA A 43 -8.84 6.72 -3.60
C ALA A 43 -7.32 6.75 -3.84
N THR A 44 -6.53 6.54 -2.80
CA THR A 44 -5.08 6.40 -2.89
C THR A 44 -4.73 5.02 -3.46
N ILE A 45 -3.81 4.99 -4.41
CA ILE A 45 -3.24 3.76 -4.98
C ILE A 45 -1.89 3.53 -4.34
N LEU A 46 -1.73 2.37 -3.73
CA LEU A 46 -0.50 1.93 -3.11
C LEU A 46 0.20 0.88 -3.98
N SER A 47 1.49 0.70 -3.74
CA SER A 47 2.26 -0.32 -4.44
C SER A 47 1.82 -1.71 -3.98
N GLY A 48 1.31 -2.50 -4.91
CA GLY A 48 0.75 -3.83 -4.64
C GLY A 48 -0.77 -3.90 -4.83
N ASP A 49 -1.46 -2.74 -4.89
CA ASP A 49 -2.89 -2.71 -5.18
C ASP A 49 -3.16 -3.21 -6.61
N ASN A 50 -4.24 -3.96 -6.78
CA ASN A 50 -4.66 -4.47 -8.08
C ASN A 50 -5.85 -3.67 -8.63
N LEU A 51 -5.58 -2.81 -9.62
CA LEU A 51 -6.61 -2.09 -10.36
C LEU A 51 -7.10 -2.94 -11.54
N GLN A 52 -8.35 -3.37 -11.47
CA GLN A 52 -9.02 -4.11 -12.54
C GLN A 52 -10.08 -3.21 -13.19
N VAL A 53 -10.06 -3.14 -14.52
CA VAL A 53 -11.06 -2.42 -15.31
C VAL A 53 -11.74 -3.43 -16.20
N GLU A 54 -13.07 -3.56 -16.05
CA GLU A 54 -13.89 -4.44 -16.88
C GLU A 54 -14.33 -3.67 -18.15
N ASP A 55 -15.62 -3.71 -18.52
CA ASP A 55 -16.18 -2.92 -19.61
C ASP A 55 -16.37 -1.46 -19.17
N GLY A 56 -15.26 -0.73 -19.01
CA GLY A 56 -15.27 0.62 -18.46
C GLY A 56 -13.98 1.41 -18.67
N ARG A 57 -13.71 2.34 -17.75
CA ARG A 57 -12.50 3.18 -17.78
C ARG A 57 -12.06 3.52 -16.37
N ALA A 58 -10.75 3.63 -16.16
CA ALA A 58 -10.17 4.22 -14.96
C ALA A 58 -9.14 5.28 -15.36
N VAL A 59 -9.21 6.45 -14.74
CA VAL A 59 -8.23 7.52 -14.88
C VAL A 59 -7.50 7.63 -13.56
N VAL A 60 -6.18 7.43 -13.59
CA VAL A 60 -5.33 7.46 -12.39
C VAL A 60 -4.22 8.47 -12.55
N GLY A 61 -3.99 9.25 -11.49
CA GLY A 61 -2.85 10.15 -11.39
C GLY A 61 -1.72 9.46 -10.64
N LEU A 62 -0.58 9.25 -11.29
CA LEU A 62 0.60 8.63 -10.68
C LEU A 62 1.51 9.70 -10.07
N GLN A 63 1.96 9.48 -8.84
CA GLN A 63 2.85 10.39 -8.14
C GLN A 63 4.29 9.86 -8.23
N GLY A 64 4.97 10.17 -9.34
CA GLY A 64 6.41 9.99 -9.51
C GLY A 64 6.85 8.68 -10.16
N GLY A 65 7.57 8.83 -11.28
CA GLY A 65 8.51 7.83 -11.81
C GLY A 65 7.89 6.54 -12.35
N SER A 66 7.20 6.62 -13.49
CA SER A 66 6.94 5.45 -14.34
C SER A 66 8.26 4.73 -14.64
N ARG A 67 8.42 3.51 -14.14
CA ARG A 67 9.38 2.58 -14.72
C ARG A 67 8.61 1.72 -15.70
N ILE A 68 8.83 2.01 -16.98
CA ILE A 68 8.47 1.16 -18.12
C ILE A 68 9.03 -0.26 -17.96
#